data_AF-A0A920BLS1-F1
#
_entry.id   AF-A0A920BLS1-F1
#
_cell.length_a   1.000
_cell.length_b   1.000
_cell.length_c   1.000
_cell.angle_alpha   90.00
_cell.angle_beta   90.00
_cell.angle_gamma   90.00
#
_symmetry.space_group_name_H-M   'P 1'
#
loop_
_entity.id
_entity.type
_entity.pdbx_description
1 polymer ?
#
loop_
_entity_poly.entity_id
_entity_poly.type
_entity_poly.pdbx_seq_one_letter_code
_entity_poly.pdbx_strand_id
1 'polypeptide(L)'
;MKTLGAPGNRFHDVYRVVSNLGVFDFSTPDNRMRLVSIHPGVEIEQILENTDFQLEVPEELEESRLPTESELEIIQLIDPEGARYAEVSDE
;
A
#
# COMPACT_ATOMS: atom_id res chain seq x y z
N MET A 1 1.72 9.94 -18.76
CA MET A 1 0.66 10.71 -18.06
C MET A 1 0.70 12.23 -18.29
N LYS A 2 1.87 12.84 -18.56
CA LYS A 2 2.03 14.28 -18.86
C LYS A 2 1.28 14.83 -20.10
N THR A 3 0.54 14.00 -20.83
CA THR A 3 -0.07 14.35 -22.13
C THR A 3 -1.55 14.05 -22.25
N LEU A 4 -2.26 13.73 -21.15
CA LEU A 4 -3.72 13.79 -21.17
C LEU A 4 -4.12 15.27 -21.22
N GLY A 5 -4.33 15.79 -22.43
CA GLY A 5 -4.73 17.18 -22.65
C GLY A 5 -5.99 17.54 -21.85
N ALA A 6 -6.08 18.81 -21.44
CA ALA A 6 -7.27 19.31 -20.74
C ALA A 6 -8.51 19.13 -21.63
N PRO A 7 -9.62 18.58 -21.08
CA PRO A 7 -10.03 18.68 -19.68
C PRO A 7 -9.90 17.38 -18.83
N GLY A 8 -9.27 16.31 -19.34
CA GLY A 8 -9.44 14.96 -18.78
C GLY A 8 -8.82 14.66 -17.41
N ASN A 9 -7.89 15.48 -16.89
CA ASN A 9 -7.08 15.13 -15.71
C ASN A 9 -7.16 16.13 -14.54
N ARG A 10 -8.04 17.14 -14.59
CA ARG A 10 -8.11 18.19 -13.54
C ARG A 10 -8.32 17.65 -12.12
N PHE A 11 -9.01 16.53 -12.00
CA PHE A 11 -9.33 15.88 -10.73
C PHE A 11 -8.74 14.48 -10.64
N HIS A 12 -7.75 14.16 -11.49
CA HIS A 12 -7.10 12.87 -11.44
C HIS A 12 -6.13 12.82 -10.27
N ASP A 13 -6.47 12.05 -9.24
CA ASP A 13 -5.65 11.83 -8.06
C ASP A 13 -5.73 10.36 -7.62
N VAL A 14 -4.67 9.59 -7.91
CA VAL A 14 -4.55 8.20 -7.46
C VAL A 14 -3.64 8.21 -6.24
N TYR A 15 -4.25 8.02 -5.08
CA TYR A 15 -3.58 8.30 -3.82
C TYR A 15 -2.67 7.17 -3.34
N ARG A 16 -3.21 5.94 -3.17
CA ARG A 16 -2.49 4.81 -2.56
C ARG A 16 -2.91 3.48 -3.16
N VAL A 17 -2.00 2.51 -3.06
CA VAL A 17 -2.28 1.08 -3.18
C VAL A 17 -1.84 0.44 -1.87
N VAL A 18 -2.70 -0.39 -1.28
CA VAL A 18 -2.39 -1.20 -0.09
C VAL A 18 -2.56 -2.65 -0.49
N SER A 19 -1.53 -3.46 -0.30
CA SER A 19 -1.55 -4.91 -0.55
C SER A 19 -1.34 -5.67 0.76
N ASN A 20 -1.30 -7.00 0.69
CA ASN A 20 -0.87 -7.84 1.81
C ASN A 20 0.63 -7.67 2.17
N LEU A 21 1.42 -6.98 1.34
CA LEU A 21 2.87 -6.83 1.53
C LEU A 21 3.28 -5.45 2.05
N GLY A 22 2.55 -4.40 1.67
CA GLY A 22 2.93 -3.04 2.00
C GLY A 22 2.02 -1.97 1.42
N VAL A 23 2.45 -0.72 1.60
CA VAL A 23 1.75 0.47 1.14
C VAL A 23 2.57 1.17 0.06
N PHE A 24 1.90 1.59 -1.01
CA PHE A 24 2.51 2.24 -2.16
C PHE A 24 1.80 3.55 -2.48
N ASP A 25 2.52 4.48 -3.11
CA ASP A 25 1.97 5.70 -3.68
C ASP A 25 2.53 6.01 -5.07
N PHE A 26 2.12 7.14 -5.63
CA PHE A 26 2.58 7.62 -6.94
C PHE A 26 3.25 9.01 -6.82
N SER A 27 3.80 9.32 -5.64
CA SER A 27 4.37 10.65 -5.34
C SER A 27 5.80 10.80 -5.88
N THR A 28 6.06 10.33 -7.09
CA THR A 28 7.33 10.51 -7.81
C THR A 28 7.18 11.56 -8.92
N PRO A 29 8.27 12.17 -9.41
CA PRO A 29 8.20 13.21 -10.46
C PRO A 29 7.51 12.77 -11.76
N ASP A 30 7.44 11.47 -12.03
CA ASP A 30 6.83 10.85 -13.19
C ASP A 30 5.57 10.02 -12.88
N ASN A 31 5.11 9.99 -11.61
CA ASN A 31 3.99 9.20 -11.09
C ASN A 31 4.18 7.68 -11.25
N ARG A 32 5.42 7.21 -11.11
CA ARG A 32 5.72 5.79 -10.91
C ARG A 32 5.34 5.36 -9.51
N MET A 33 5.01 4.08 -9.39
CA MET A 33 4.71 3.50 -8.09
C MET A 33 5.96 3.50 -7.21
N ARG A 34 5.80 3.98 -5.98
CA ARG A 34 6.84 4.06 -4.96
C ARG A 34 6.39 3.35 -3.70
N LEU A 35 7.30 2.63 -3.08
CA LEU A 35 7.05 1.99 -1.79
C LEU A 35 7.05 3.05 -0.67
N VAL A 36 6.00 3.04 0.16
CA VAL A 36 5.82 3.95 1.30
C VAL A 36 6.20 3.24 2.60
N SER A 37 5.72 2.03 2.80
CA SER A 37 6.04 1.21 3.97
C SER A 37 5.89 -0.27 3.65
N ILE A 38 6.62 -1.10 4.39
CA ILE A 38 6.50 -2.57 4.37
C ILE A 38 5.65 -3.01 5.54
N HIS A 39 4.86 -4.07 5.40
CA HIS A 39 4.16 -4.62 6.55
C HIS A 39 5.15 -5.39 7.46
N PRO A 40 4.96 -5.36 8.79
CA PRO A 40 5.85 -6.08 9.70
C PRO A 40 6.02 -7.55 9.31
N GLY A 41 7.27 -8.01 9.23
CA GLY A 41 7.62 -9.37 8.82
C GLY A 41 7.72 -9.62 7.30
N VAL A 42 7.49 -8.60 6.47
CA VAL A 42 7.69 -8.67 5.01
C VAL A 42 9.07 -8.12 4.64
N GLU A 43 9.86 -8.91 3.94
CA GLU A 43 11.15 -8.49 3.39
C GLU A 43 10.97 -7.74 2.06
N ILE A 44 11.87 -6.79 1.77
CA ILE A 44 11.80 -6.01 0.53
C ILE A 44 11.95 -6.89 -0.73
N GLU A 45 12.78 -7.93 -0.66
CA GLU A 45 12.97 -8.87 -1.75
C GLU A 45 11.66 -9.55 -2.15
N GLN A 46 10.81 -9.90 -1.19
CA GLN A 46 9.50 -10.51 -1.46
C GLN A 46 8.61 -9.55 -2.29
N ILE A 47 8.63 -8.25 -2.00
CA ILE A 47 7.89 -7.26 -2.78
C ILE A 47 8.44 -7.15 -4.20
N LEU A 48 9.76 -7.10 -4.35
CA LEU A 48 10.41 -6.99 -5.66
C LEU A 48 10.17 -8.23 -6.52
N GLU A 49 10.22 -9.43 -5.93
CA GLU A 49 9.93 -10.69 -6.61
C GLU A 49 8.47 -10.81 -7.07
N ASN A 50 7.54 -10.20 -6.32
CA ASN A 50 6.11 -10.19 -6.64
C ASN A 50 5.67 -8.97 -7.46
N THR A 51 6.61 -8.13 -7.93
CA THR A 51 6.29 -6.92 -8.72
C THR A 51 7.04 -6.91 -10.05
N ASP A 52 6.32 -7.17 -11.14
CA ASP A 52 6.88 -7.29 -12.51
C ASP A 52 7.36 -5.96 -13.15
N PHE A 53 7.35 -4.87 -12.39
CA PHE A 53 7.82 -3.56 -12.85
C PHE A 53 8.70 -2.92 -11.79
N GLN A 54 9.59 -2.02 -12.24
CA GLN A 54 10.51 -1.36 -11.33
C GLN A 54 9.77 -0.35 -10.42
N LEU A 55 9.83 -0.62 -9.12
CA LEU A 55 9.38 0.26 -8.05
C LEU A 55 10.43 1.30 -7.71
N GLU A 56 9.99 2.51 -7.33
CA GLU A 56 10.83 3.46 -6.60
C GLU A 56 10.88 3.02 -5.13
N VAL A 57 12.08 2.79 -4.60
CA VAL A 57 12.29 2.41 -3.20
C VAL A 57 13.08 3.53 -2.51
N PRO A 58 12.57 4.12 -1.41
CA PRO A 58 13.30 5.15 -0.67
C PRO A 58 14.55 4.57 0.02
N GLU A 59 15.55 5.41 0.30
CA GLU A 59 16.76 5.01 1.04
C GLU A 59 16.43 4.55 2.47
N GLU A 60 15.47 5.20 3.11
CA GLU A 60 14.94 4.86 4.41
C GLU A 60 13.50 4.37 4.24
N LEU A 61 13.27 3.10 4.59
CA LEU A 61 11.98 2.44 4.48
C LEU A 61 11.50 2.06 5.87
N GLU A 62 10.29 2.50 6.20
CA GLU A 62 9.68 2.23 7.50
C GLU A 62 8.73 1.04 7.45
N GLU A 63 8.59 0.35 8.58
CA GLU A 63 7.50 -0.61 8.78
C GLU A 63 6.17 0.12 8.97
N SER A 64 5.11 -0.53 8.51
CA SER A 64 3.75 -0.06 8.68
C SER A 64 3.40 -0.11 10.16
N ARG A 65 2.86 0.99 10.69
CA ARG A 65 2.47 1.04 12.10
C ARG A 65 1.54 -0.12 12.45
N LEU A 66 1.74 -0.68 13.64
CA LEU A 66 0.76 -1.61 14.19
C LEU A 66 -0.53 -0.87 14.57
N PRO A 67 -1.69 -1.55 14.50
CA PRO A 67 -2.92 -1.03 15.07
C PRO A 67 -2.77 -0.78 16.58
N THR A 68 -3.40 0.27 17.07
CA THR A 68 -3.55 0.53 18.51
C THR A 68 -4.59 -0.41 19.14
N GLU A 69 -4.58 -0.55 20.46
CA GLU A 69 -5.56 -1.38 21.19
C GLU A 69 -7.01 -0.98 20.86
N SER A 70 -7.32 0.31 20.87
CA SER A 70 -8.66 0.81 20.52
C SER A 70 -9.03 0.55 19.07
N GLU A 71 -8.08 0.59 18.14
CA GLU A 71 -8.34 0.23 16.74
C GLU A 71 -8.62 -1.27 16.60
N LEU A 72 -7.91 -2.14 17.34
CA LEU A 72 -8.19 -3.58 17.35
C LEU A 72 -9.59 -3.89 17.90
N GLU A 73 -10.01 -3.21 18.97
CA GLU A 73 -11.38 -3.32 19.50
C GLU A 73 -12.43 -2.92 18.45
N ILE A 74 -12.19 -1.81 17.74
CA ILE A 74 -13.08 -1.34 16.66
C ILE A 74 -13.11 -2.33 15.50
N ILE A 75 -11.97 -2.90 15.10
CA ILE A 75 -11.90 -3.91 14.04
C ILE A 75 -12.74 -5.13 14.41
N GLN A 76 -12.63 -5.62 15.65
CA GLN A 76 -13.43 -6.76 16.14
C GLN A 76 -14.92 -6.44 16.21
N LEU A 77 -15.28 -5.19 16.52
CA LEU A 77 -16.67 -4.73 16.52
C LEU A 77 -17.25 -4.66 15.11
N ILE A 78 -16.49 -4.16 14.13
CA ILE A 78 -16.92 -3.99 12.74
C ILE A 78 -16.96 -5.33 12.00
N ASP A 79 -15.97 -6.19 12.24
CA ASP A 79 -15.81 -7.48 11.58
C ASP A 79 -15.75 -8.62 12.63
N PRO A 80 -16.89 -8.94 13.28
CA PRO A 80 -16.96 -9.91 14.36
C PRO A 80 -16.81 -11.36 13.88
N GLU A 81 -17.13 -11.64 12.61
CA GLU A 81 -17.01 -12.97 12.01
C GLU A 81 -15.63 -13.20 11.38
N GLY A 82 -14.79 -12.17 11.30
CA GLY A 82 -13.41 -12.28 10.81
C GLY A 82 -13.32 -12.44 9.29
N ALA A 83 -14.23 -11.82 8.52
CA ALA A 83 -14.21 -11.87 7.06
C ALA A 83 -12.89 -11.37 6.47
N ARG A 84 -12.17 -10.47 7.16
CA ARG A 84 -10.84 -9.98 6.76
C ARG A 84 -9.82 -11.10 6.48
N TYR A 85 -9.91 -12.23 7.18
CA TYR A 85 -8.97 -13.35 7.01
C TYR A 85 -9.18 -14.11 5.69
N ALA A 86 -10.35 -13.96 5.05
CA ALA A 86 -10.57 -14.48 3.70
C ALA A 86 -9.97 -13.58 2.61
N GLU A 87 -9.80 -12.29 2.89
CA GLU A 87 -9.20 -11.32 1.96
C GLU A 87 -7.67 -11.33 2.04
N VAL A 88 -7.13 -11.47 3.24
CA VAL A 88 -5.69 -11.58 3.51
C VAL A 88 -5.48 -12.71 4.51
N SER A 89 -4.83 -13.78 4.05
CA SER A 89 -4.50 -14.94 4.89
C SER A 89 -3.42 -14.59 5.92
N ASP A 90 -3.50 -15.19 7.11
CA ASP A 90 -2.45 -15.15 8.15
C ASP A 90 -1.33 -16.20 7.89
N GLU A 91 -1.44 -16.97 6.80
CA GLU A 91 -0.45 -17.99 6.38
C GLU A 91 0.73 -17.43 5.59
#